data_AF-A0A4C1WBE0-F1
#
_entry.id   AF-A0A4C1WBE0-F1
#
_cell.length_a   1.000
_cell.length_b   1.000
_cell.length_c   1.000
_cell.angle_alpha   90.00
_cell.angle_beta   90.00
_cell.angle_gamma   90.00
#
_symmetry.space_group_name_H-M   'P 1'
#
loop_
_entity.id
_entity.type
_entity.pdbx_description
1 polymer ?
#
loop_
_entity_poly.entity_id
_entity_poly.type
_entity_poly.pdbx_seq_one_letter_code
_entity_poly.pdbx_strand_id
1 'polypeptide(L)'
;MINLKLPGHKDTWSIIQVYSPTEQSDTTSMDSFYLELNKTIQDHAHKNLVVMGDFNGQIGERQPVEDIVLGPFIYGKKARSKNGERLVNFAQENALKILNTMFKRKESKM
;
A
#
# COMPACT_ATOMS: atom_id res chain seq x y z
N MET A 1 -14.77 -2.39 1.09
CA MET A 1 -14.41 -1.30 2.02
C MET A 1 -15.33 -1.38 3.23
N ILE A 2 -14.83 -1.05 4.42
CA ILE A 2 -15.65 -0.89 5.63
C ILE A 2 -15.29 0.45 6.28
N ASN A 3 -16.30 1.22 6.65
CA ASN A 3 -16.14 2.45 7.43
C ASN A 3 -16.41 2.15 8.90
N LEU A 4 -15.49 2.51 9.77
CA LEU A 4 -15.49 2.18 11.20
C LEU A 4 -15.27 3.43 12.04
N LYS A 5 -16.03 3.57 13.13
CA LYS A 5 -15.77 4.58 14.14
C LYS A 5 -15.12 3.92 15.36
N LEU A 6 -13.83 4.15 15.53
CA LEU A 6 -13.06 3.56 16.62
C LEU A 6 -13.40 4.25 17.96
N PRO A 7 -13.59 3.50 19.06
CA PRO A 7 -13.76 4.09 20.38
C PRO A 7 -12.61 5.03 20.74
N GLY A 8 -12.93 6.22 21.26
CA GLY A 8 -11.92 7.23 21.60
C GLY A 8 -11.39 8.07 20.43
N HIS A 9 -11.80 7.78 19.19
CA HIS A 9 -11.45 8.58 18.01
C HIS A 9 -12.67 9.34 17.47
N LYS A 10 -12.47 10.62 17.14
CA LYS A 10 -13.54 11.50 16.64
C LYS A 10 -13.95 11.15 15.20
N ASP A 11 -12.95 10.89 14.37
CA ASP A 11 -13.09 10.71 12.93
C ASP A 11 -13.35 9.24 12.56
N THR A 12 -14.11 9.03 11.49
CA THR A 12 -14.34 7.71 10.89
C THR A 12 -13.09 7.24 10.14
N TRP A 13 -12.83 5.95 10.21
CA TRP A 13 -11.76 5.27 9.49
C TRP A 13 -12.34 4.47 8.33
N SER A 14 -11.70 4.52 7.17
CA SER A 14 -12.00 3.67 6.03
C SER A 14 -10.94 2.58 5.92
N ILE A 15 -11.39 1.33 5.89
CA ILE A 15 -10.53 0.17 5.64
C ILE A 15 -10.89 -0.42 4.29
N ILE A 16 -9.91 -0.48 3.38
CA ILE A 16 -10.02 -1.11 2.08
C ILE A 16 -9.13 -2.34 2.09
N GLN A 17 -9.73 -3.52 1.90
CA GLN A 17 -9.00 -4.75 1.67
C GLN A 17 -8.91 -5.00 0.18
N VAL A 18 -7.72 -5.31 -0.33
CA VAL A 18 -7.45 -5.55 -1.74
C VAL A 18 -6.76 -6.89 -1.98
N TYR A 19 -6.93 -7.39 -3.20
CA TYR A 19 -6.08 -8.43 -3.79
C TYR A 19 -5.68 -7.93 -5.18
N SER A 20 -4.45 -7.47 -5.33
CA SER A 20 -3.93 -6.94 -6.59
C SER A 20 -3.69 -8.06 -7.59
N PRO A 21 -3.82 -7.81 -8.90
CA PRO A 21 -3.36 -8.75 -9.93
C PRO A 21 -1.88 -9.14 -9.74
N THR A 22 -1.51 -10.34 -10.19
CA THR A 22 -0.12 -10.82 -10.10
C THR A 22 0.75 -10.16 -11.17
N GLU A 23 2.07 -10.31 -11.09
CA GLU A 23 2.96 -9.75 -12.12
C GLU A 23 2.81 -10.38 -13.52
N GLN A 24 2.10 -11.52 -13.61
CA GLN A 24 1.80 -12.18 -14.88
C GLN A 24 0.51 -11.65 -15.52
N SER A 25 -0.28 -10.86 -14.79
CA SER A 25 -1.48 -10.23 -15.33
C SER A 25 -1.12 -9.18 -16.38
N ASP A 26 -2.03 -8.99 -17.34
CA ASP A 26 -1.86 -7.97 -18.36
C ASP A 26 -1.92 -6.55 -17.77
N THR A 27 -1.33 -5.59 -18.50
CA THR A 27 -1.26 -4.20 -18.08
C THR A 27 -2.65 -3.57 -17.90
N THR A 28 -3.63 -3.96 -18.71
CA THR A 28 -5.00 -3.41 -18.64
C THR A 28 -5.68 -3.79 -17.34
N SER A 29 -5.55 -5.05 -16.91
CA SER A 29 -6.05 -5.54 -15.62
C SER A 29 -5.38 -4.80 -14.45
N MET A 30 -4.07 -4.57 -14.55
CA MET A 30 -3.32 -3.83 -13.54
C MET A 30 -3.76 -2.37 -13.44
N ASP A 31 -3.89 -1.68 -14.58
CA ASP A 31 -4.28 -0.27 -14.62
C ASP A 31 -5.73 -0.09 -14.18
N SER A 32 -6.63 -1.01 -14.56
CA SER A 32 -8.02 -1.02 -14.12
C SER A 32 -8.12 -1.18 -12.60
N PHE A 33 -7.32 -2.06 -12.01
CA PHE A 33 -7.28 -2.26 -10.56
C PHE A 33 -6.90 -0.97 -9.81
N TYR A 34 -5.79 -0.32 -10.20
CA TYR A 34 -5.35 0.92 -9.53
C TYR A 34 -6.30 2.09 -9.81
N LEU A 35 -6.91 2.16 -11.00
CA LEU A 35 -7.93 3.16 -11.31
C LEU A 35 -9.16 3.00 -10.41
N GLU A 36 -9.67 1.78 -10.27
CA GLU A 36 -10.83 1.50 -9.41
C GLU A 36 -10.51 1.74 -7.92
N LEU A 37 -9.31 1.36 -7.48
CA LEU A 37 -8.86 1.59 -6.11
C LEU A 37 -8.77 3.09 -5.80
N ASN A 38 -8.15 3.88 -6.67
CA ASN A 38 -8.06 5.33 -6.53
C ASN A 38 -9.43 5.99 -6.54
N LYS A 39 -10.32 5.57 -7.46
CA LYS A 39 -11.70 6.07 -7.49
C LYS A 39 -12.45 5.76 -6.20
N THR A 40 -12.31 4.54 -5.69
CA THR A 40 -12.93 4.12 -4.42
C THR A 40 -12.44 4.97 -3.24
N ILE A 41 -11.16 5.33 -3.23
CA ILE A 41 -10.59 6.21 -2.21
C ILE A 41 -11.17 7.62 -2.33
N GLN A 42 -11.19 8.20 -3.53
CA GLN A 42 -11.68 9.55 -3.75
C GLN A 42 -13.19 9.70 -3.46
N ASP A 43 -13.99 8.72 -3.87
CA ASP A 43 -15.44 8.79 -3.80
C ASP A 43 -15.98 8.40 -2.40
N HIS A 44 -15.27 7.55 -1.66
CA HIS A 44 -15.84 6.88 -0.49
C HIS A 44 -14.96 6.87 0.76
N ALA A 45 -13.65 7.11 0.66
CA ALA A 45 -12.79 7.05 1.84
C ALA A 45 -12.89 8.32 2.70
N HIS A 46 -12.83 8.11 4.01
CA HIS A 46 -12.64 9.17 4.98
C HIS A 46 -11.15 9.54 5.10
N LYS A 47 -10.89 10.66 5.78
CA LYS A 47 -9.53 11.17 6.05
C LYS A 47 -8.59 10.10 6.60
N ASN A 48 -9.06 9.24 7.50
CA ASN A 48 -8.26 8.15 8.04
C ASN A 48 -8.45 6.91 7.19
N LEU A 49 -7.46 6.57 6.38
CA LEU A 49 -7.52 5.46 5.43
C LEU A 49 -6.48 4.40 5.76
N VAL A 50 -6.90 3.14 5.74
CA VAL A 50 -6.04 1.97 5.72
C VAL A 50 -6.35 1.16 4.48
N VAL A 51 -5.35 0.98 3.61
CA VAL A 51 -5.41 0.01 2.51
C VAL A 51 -4.55 -1.17 2.89
N MET A 52 -5.13 -2.38 2.89
CA MET A 52 -4.47 -3.60 3.32
C MET A 52 -4.82 -4.77 2.40
N GLY A 53 -4.07 -5.87 2.53
CA GLY A 53 -4.29 -7.07 1.74
C GLY A 53 -3.02 -7.47 0.99
N ASP A 54 -3.21 -8.18 -0.10
CA ASP A 54 -2.09 -8.68 -0.91
C ASP A 54 -1.95 -7.83 -2.18
N PHE A 55 -0.81 -7.16 -2.31
CA PHE A 55 -0.49 -6.36 -3.48
C PHE A 55 0.34 -7.13 -4.53
N ASN A 56 0.69 -8.40 -4.26
CA ASN A 56 1.46 -9.24 -5.16
C ASN A 56 2.73 -8.54 -5.68
N GLY A 57 3.43 -7.79 -4.82
CA GLY A 57 4.55 -6.93 -5.19
C GLY A 57 5.70 -6.96 -4.17
N GLN A 58 6.93 -6.88 -4.68
CA GLN A 58 8.13 -6.74 -3.87
C GLN A 58 8.62 -5.29 -3.96
N ILE A 59 8.55 -4.55 -2.85
CA ILE A 59 8.97 -3.13 -2.79
C ILE A 59 10.49 -2.93 -2.99
N GLY A 60 11.29 -3.97 -2.76
CA GLY A 60 12.75 -3.90 -2.86
C GLY A 60 13.39 -2.88 -1.90
N GLU A 61 14.64 -2.51 -2.18
CA GLU A 61 15.36 -1.48 -1.42
C GLU A 61 14.74 -0.08 -1.58
N ARG A 62 14.94 0.76 -0.57
CA ARG A 62 14.46 2.14 -0.56
C ARG A 62 15.32 2.97 -1.50
N GLN A 63 14.72 3.64 -2.46
CA GLN A 63 15.37 4.60 -3.35
C GLN A 63 15.41 6.00 -2.69
N PRO A 64 16.22 6.94 -3.22
CA PRO A 64 16.18 8.34 -2.75
C PRO A 64 14.76 8.91 -2.80
N VAL A 65 14.44 9.85 -1.91
CA VAL A 65 13.14 10.55 -1.78
C VAL A 65 11.93 9.69 -1.40
N GLU A 66 12.10 8.38 -1.17
CA GLU A 66 11.00 7.50 -0.76
C GLU A 66 10.80 7.43 0.76
N ASP A 67 11.59 8.12 1.57
CA ASP A 67 11.45 8.19 3.03
C ASP A 67 10.10 8.81 3.46
N ILE A 68 9.47 9.56 2.57
CA ILE A 68 8.09 10.06 2.74
C ILE A 68 7.02 8.97 2.63
N VAL A 69 7.32 7.77 2.13
CA VAL A 69 6.37 6.64 2.02
C VAL A 69 6.88 5.37 2.70
N LEU A 70 8.18 5.11 2.60
CA LEU A 70 8.87 3.93 3.11
C LEU A 70 9.66 4.26 4.37
N GLY A 71 9.44 3.48 5.41
CA GLY A 71 10.23 3.51 6.63
C GLY A 71 11.63 2.91 6.46
N PRO A 72 12.46 2.98 7.51
CA PRO A 72 13.85 2.55 7.46
C PRO A 72 14.02 1.01 7.50
N PHE A 73 12.96 0.26 7.83
CA PHE A 73 13.04 -1.18 8.05
C PHE A 73 12.58 -1.94 6.80
N ILE A 74 13.41 -1.90 5.76
CA ILE A 74 13.15 -2.67 4.54
C ILE A 74 13.79 -4.05 4.65
N TYR A 75 12.98 -5.05 4.28
CA TYR A 75 13.33 -6.45 4.41
C TYR A 75 13.26 -7.12 3.04
N GLY A 76 14.39 -7.66 2.61
CA GLY A 76 14.54 -8.35 1.34
C GLY A 76 15.65 -7.74 0.50
N LYS A 77 16.63 -8.57 0.15
CA LYS A 77 17.70 -8.24 -0.82
C LYS A 77 17.23 -8.38 -2.28
N LYS A 78 15.93 -8.55 -2.50
CA LYS A 78 15.34 -8.79 -3.82
C LYS A 78 15.12 -7.45 -4.51
N ALA A 79 15.39 -7.41 -5.81
CA ALA A 79 15.09 -6.25 -6.64
C ALA A 79 13.59 -5.89 -6.53
N ARG A 80 13.30 -4.59 -6.66
CA ARG A 80 11.93 -4.11 -6.74
C ARG A 80 11.25 -4.72 -7.95
N SER A 81 10.04 -5.21 -7.73
CA SER A 81 9.20 -5.79 -8.77
C SER A 81 8.32 -4.71 -9.42
N LYS A 82 7.71 -4.99 -10.58
CA LYS A 82 6.83 -4.01 -11.27
C LYS A 82 5.63 -3.65 -10.40
N ASN A 83 5.06 -4.63 -9.71
CA ASN A 83 3.98 -4.40 -8.75
C ASN A 83 4.46 -3.64 -7.51
N GLY A 84 5.69 -3.88 -7.07
CA GLY A 84 6.31 -3.11 -5.98
C GLY A 84 6.45 -1.63 -6.33
N GLU A 85 6.87 -1.31 -7.55
CA GLU A 85 6.95 0.06 -8.06
C GLU A 85 5.57 0.74 -8.08
N ARG A 86 4.55 0.04 -8.63
CA ARG A 86 3.18 0.56 -8.65
C ARG A 86 2.63 0.82 -7.24
N LEU A 87 2.92 -0.06 -6.28
CA LEU A 87 2.52 0.13 -4.89
C LEU A 87 3.17 1.36 -4.25
N VAL A 88 4.47 1.58 -4.49
CA VAL A 88 5.17 2.77 -3.98
C VAL A 88 4.59 4.05 -4.59
N ASN A 89 4.38 4.07 -5.90
CA ASN A 89 3.80 5.22 -6.60
C ASN A 89 2.37 5.51 -6.11
N PHE A 90 1.53 4.48 -6.00
CA PHE A 90 0.18 4.61 -5.45
C PHE A 90 0.18 5.20 -4.03
N ALA A 91 1.11 4.75 -3.18
CA ALA A 91 1.24 5.26 -1.83
C ALA A 91 1.74 6.72 -1.81
N GLN A 92 2.64 7.11 -2.71
CA GLN A 92 3.07 8.50 -2.87
C GLN A 92 1.91 9.41 -3.30
N GLU A 93 1.16 9.01 -4.35
CA GLU A 93 0.03 9.76 -4.90
C GLU A 93 -1.07 10.00 -3.87
N ASN A 94 -1.33 9.02 -2.99
CA ASN A 94 -2.36 9.09 -1.96
C ASN A 94 -1.84 9.54 -0.58
N ALA A 95 -0.59 10.00 -0.48
CA ALA A 95 0.07 10.39 0.78
C ALA A 95 0.01 9.31 1.89
N LEU A 96 0.14 8.05 1.50
CA LEU A 96 0.12 6.88 2.38
C LEU A 96 1.53 6.45 2.81
N LYS A 97 1.61 5.77 3.95
CA LYS A 97 2.84 5.14 4.47
C LYS A 97 2.74 3.62 4.36
N ILE A 98 3.77 2.95 3.85
CA ILE A 98 3.81 1.48 3.80
C ILE A 98 4.26 0.96 5.16
N LEU A 99 3.30 0.62 6.01
CA LEU A 99 3.53 0.27 7.42
C LEU A 99 4.47 -0.93 7.62
N ASN A 100 4.54 -1.86 6.67
CA ASN A 100 5.45 -3.01 6.73
C ASN A 100 6.94 -2.60 6.78
N THR A 101 7.26 -1.38 6.38
CA THR A 101 8.63 -0.82 6.41
C THR A 101 8.89 0.11 7.59
N MET A 102 7.86 0.44 8.37
CA MET A 102 7.94 1.40 9.47
C MET A 102 8.40 0.76 10.79
N PHE A 103 8.29 -0.55 10.92
CA PHE A 103 8.55 -1.27 12.16
C PHE A 103 9.58 -2.37 11.99
N LYS A 104 10.48 -2.48 12.98
CA LYS A 104 11.48 -3.53 12.98
C LYS A 104 10.84 -4.91 13.17
N ARG A 105 11.01 -5.83 12.22
CA ARG A 105 10.62 -7.24 12.34
C ARG A 105 11.77 -8.08 12.90
N LYS A 106 11.43 -9.18 13.58
CA LYS A 106 12.42 -10.19 13.98
C LYS A 106 12.94 -10.90 12.73
N GLU A 107 14.23 -11.17 12.67
CA GLU A 107 14.87 -11.85 11.53
C GLU A 107 14.22 -13.22 11.22
N SER A 108 13.75 -13.94 12.25
CA SER A 108 13.05 -15.22 12.08
C SER A 108 11.68 -15.11 11.39
N LYS A 109 11.18 -13.89 11.14
CA LYS A 109 9.89 -13.60 10.50
C LYS A 109 10.06 -12.77 9.21
N MET A 110 11.29 -12.62 8.74
CA MET A 110 11.66 -11.89 7.53
C MET A 110 11.77 -12.81 6.32
#